data_AF-A0A662NZ48-F1
#
_entry.id   AF-A0A662NZ48-F1
#
_cell.length_a   1.000
_cell.length_b   1.000
_cell.length_c   1.000
_cell.angle_alpha   90.00
_cell.angle_beta   90.00
_cell.angle_gamma   90.00
#
_symmetry.space_group_name_H-M   'P 1'
#
loop_
_entity.id
_entity.type
_entity.pdbx_description
1 polymer ?
#
loop_
_entity_poly.entity_id
_entity_poly.type
_entity_poly.pdbx_seq_one_letter_code
_entity_poly.pdbx_strand_id
1 'polypeptide(L)'
;MLLRIKPEKGLGKIEVKIPEDIEEEMRKIGERYGVSMERIIEMIISGEFKEPESFEDVEEEIKDLKSKAAELERRWAPLRYRAYGLSEDNKILAIKLSGMLAENIQLKRFLRKKIKQDWELRKKIEYYLR
;
A
#
# COMPACT_ATOMS: atom_id res chain seq x y z
N MET A 1 28.84 -9.71 34.26
CA MET A 1 29.96 -10.51 33.68
C MET A 1 31.32 -9.98 34.16
N LEU A 2 32.36 -10.81 34.30
CA LEU A 2 33.73 -10.35 34.62
C LEU A 2 34.61 -10.41 33.36
N LEU A 3 34.90 -9.25 32.78
CA LEU A 3 35.71 -9.13 31.58
C LEU A 3 37.19 -9.04 31.96
N ARG A 4 38.02 -9.94 31.40
CA ARG A 4 39.47 -9.94 31.62
C ARG A 4 40.19 -9.54 30.35
N ILE A 5 40.75 -8.34 30.34
CA ILE A 5 41.57 -7.84 29.23
C ILE A 5 43.04 -8.03 29.62
N LYS A 6 43.79 -8.77 28.80
CA LYS A 6 45.23 -8.97 28.97
C LYS A 6 45.98 -8.14 27.90
N PRO A 7 46.76 -7.13 28.28
CA PRO A 7 47.52 -6.33 27.32
C PRO A 7 48.69 -7.12 26.73
N GLU A 8 49.08 -6.79 25.50
CA GLU A 8 50.21 -7.41 24.79
C GLU A 8 51.58 -6.99 25.35
N LYS A 9 51.67 -5.82 26.01
CA LYS A 9 52.88 -5.35 26.71
C LYS A 9 52.51 -4.70 28.06
N GLY A 10 53.21 -5.10 29.13
CA GLY A 10 53.03 -4.61 30.50
C GLY A 10 52.40 -5.64 31.47
N LEU A 11 52.65 -5.47 32.78
CA LEU A 11 52.10 -6.30 33.86
C LEU A 11 50.83 -5.63 34.43
N GLY A 12 49.71 -5.81 33.75
CA GLY A 12 48.41 -5.36 34.27
C GLY A 12 47.28 -6.16 33.66
N LYS A 13 46.61 -7.01 34.44
CA LYS A 13 45.31 -7.58 34.04
C LYS A 13 44.25 -6.54 34.36
N ILE A 14 43.49 -6.10 33.37
CA ILE A 14 42.34 -5.23 33.61
C ILE A 14 41.13 -6.15 33.78
N GLU A 15 40.60 -6.19 35.00
CA GLU A 15 39.35 -6.89 35.30
C GLU A 15 38.24 -5.84 35.42
N VAL A 16 37.28 -5.89 34.49
CA VAL A 16 36.10 -5.02 34.51
C VAL A 16 34.90 -5.85 34.85
N LYS A 17 34.20 -5.48 35.93
CA LYS A 17 32.91 -6.08 36.26
C LYS A 17 31.82 -5.31 35.51
N ILE A 18 31.21 -5.96 34.53
CA ILE A 18 30.05 -5.43 33.82
C ILE A 18 28.81 -5.69 34.70
N PRO A 19 28.03 -4.64 35.03
CA PRO A 19 26.74 -4.77 35.72
C PRO A 19 25.79 -5.73 34.99
N GLU A 20 24.94 -6.41 35.75
CA GLU A 20 24.05 -7.47 35.25
C GLU A 20 22.96 -6.93 34.31
N ASP A 21 22.47 -5.73 34.60
CA ASP A 21 21.53 -4.95 33.79
C ASP A 21 22.09 -4.64 32.40
N ILE A 22 23.34 -4.17 32.33
CA ILE A 22 24.02 -3.87 31.06
C ILE A 22 24.28 -5.17 30.28
N GLU A 23 24.69 -6.24 30.95
CA GLU A 23 24.89 -7.54 30.31
C GLU A 23 23.60 -8.08 29.68
N GLU A 24 22.47 -7.93 30.38
CA GLU A 24 21.18 -8.37 29.88
C GLU A 24 20.72 -7.55 28.66
N GLU A 25 20.95 -6.24 28.65
CA GLU A 25 20.70 -5.39 27.49
C GLU A 25 21.57 -5.77 26.29
N MET A 26 22.88 -5.99 26.51
CA MET A 26 23.79 -6.42 25.45
C MET A 26 23.36 -7.75 24.85
N ARG A 27 22.89 -8.69 25.68
CA ARG A 27 22.39 -9.99 25.23
C ARG A 27 21.12 -9.84 24.38
N LYS A 28 20.17 -9.01 24.81
CA LYS A 28 18.93 -8.72 24.05
C LYS A 28 19.25 -8.11 22.68
N ILE A 29 20.22 -7.19 22.62
CA ILE A 29 20.68 -6.58 21.37
C ILE A 29 21.38 -7.62 20.48
N GLY A 30 22.25 -8.43 21.06
CA GLY A 30 22.95 -9.51 20.36
C GLY A 30 22.00 -10.53 19.73
N GLU A 31 20.97 -10.96 20.47
CA GLU A 31 19.93 -11.87 19.94
C GLU A 31 19.11 -11.22 18.82
N ARG A 32 18.74 -9.94 18.96
CA ARG A 32 17.94 -9.22 17.97
C ARG A 32 18.67 -9.07 16.63
N TYR A 33 19.97 -8.82 16.67
CA TYR A 33 20.77 -8.52 15.47
C TYR A 33 21.72 -9.64 15.06
N GLY A 34 21.71 -10.79 15.76
CA GLY A 34 22.56 -11.93 15.47
C GLY A 34 24.05 -11.68 15.72
N VAL A 35 24.38 -10.83 16.69
CA VAL A 35 25.76 -10.41 17.01
C VAL A 35 26.21 -11.03 18.33
N SER A 36 27.44 -11.57 18.38
CA SER A 36 27.97 -12.16 19.61
C SER A 36 28.33 -11.10 20.65
N MET A 37 28.29 -11.49 21.92
CA MET A 37 28.68 -10.61 23.04
C MET A 37 30.11 -10.09 22.91
N GLU A 38 31.06 -10.91 22.45
CA GLU A 38 32.44 -10.45 22.25
C GLU A 38 32.52 -9.34 21.21
N ARG A 39 31.75 -9.46 20.12
CA ARG A 39 31.75 -8.48 19.04
C ARG A 39 31.11 -7.16 19.47
N ILE A 40 30.06 -7.20 20.30
CA ILE A 40 29.45 -5.99 20.87
C ILE A 40 30.46 -5.26 21.76
N ILE A 41 31.18 -5.99 22.62
CA ILE A 41 32.18 -5.41 23.52
C ILE A 41 33.36 -4.86 22.72
N GLU A 42 33.80 -5.56 21.67
CA GLU A 42 34.83 -5.09 20.76
C GLU A 42 34.41 -3.78 20.08
N MET A 43 33.19 -3.68 19.55
CA MET A 43 32.66 -2.46 18.93
C MET A 43 32.58 -1.28 19.91
N ILE A 44 32.20 -1.53 21.16
CA ILE A 44 32.14 -0.48 22.21
C ILE A 44 33.55 0.01 22.56
N ILE A 45 34.52 -0.91 22.67
CA ILE A 45 35.91 -0.56 23.01
C ILE A 45 36.61 0.12 21.83
N SER A 46 36.37 -0.34 20.59
CA SER A 46 36.98 0.21 19.38
C SER A 46 36.36 1.55 18.96
N GLY A 47 35.15 1.85 19.42
CA GLY A 47 34.40 3.03 18.99
C GLY A 47 33.93 2.94 17.53
N GLU A 48 33.94 1.76 16.92
CA GLU A 48 33.47 1.51 15.56
C GLU A 48 31.93 1.51 15.47
N PHE A 49 31.32 2.66 15.73
CA PHE A 49 29.92 2.88 15.41
C PHE A 49 29.85 3.47 14.00
N LYS A 50 29.25 2.73 13.06
CA LYS A 50 28.84 3.34 11.79
C LYS A 50 27.75 4.37 12.10
N GLU A 51 27.96 5.61 11.72
CA GLU A 51 26.86 6.57 11.64
C GLU A 51 25.84 6.02 10.63
N PRO A 52 24.54 6.01 10.97
CA PRO A 52 23.53 5.63 10.00
C PRO A 52 23.62 6.59 8.81
N GLU A 53 23.58 6.06 7.59
CA GLU A 53 23.38 6.89 6.40
C GLU A 53 22.08 7.68 6.61
N SER A 54 22.14 9.01 6.48
CA SER A 54 20.95 9.84 6.64
C SER A 54 19.94 9.45 5.56
N PHE A 55 18.76 8.98 5.99
CA PHE A 55 17.63 8.66 5.10
C PHE A 55 16.69 9.85 4.93
N GLU A 56 17.08 11.06 5.37
CA GLU A 56 16.24 12.26 5.31
C GLU A 56 15.72 12.54 3.90
N ASP A 57 16.57 12.41 2.88
CA ASP A 57 16.19 12.59 1.47
C ASP A 57 15.11 11.58 1.03
N VAL A 58 15.23 10.34 1.49
CA VAL A 58 14.28 9.25 1.17
C VAL A 58 12.96 9.46 1.90
N GLU A 59 13.01 9.90 3.17
CA GLU A 59 11.81 10.22 3.93
C GLU A 59 11.05 11.41 3.33
N GLU A 60 11.78 12.43 2.88
CA GLU A 60 11.21 13.60 2.22
C GLU A 60 10.57 13.22 0.88
N GLU A 61 11.23 12.40 0.07
CA GLU A 61 10.68 11.91 -1.20
C GLU A 61 9.41 11.07 -0.98
N ILE A 62 9.40 10.19 0.02
CA ILE A 62 8.22 9.41 0.40
C ILE A 62 7.06 10.33 0.81
N LYS A 63 7.34 11.38 1.57
CA LYS A 63 6.33 12.34 2.01
C LYS A 63 5.72 13.09 0.83
N ASP A 64 6.56 13.51 -0.12
CA ASP A 64 6.15 14.17 -1.34
C ASP A 64 5.27 13.27 -2.22
N LEU A 65 5.67 12.01 -2.39
CA LEU A 65 4.90 11.02 -3.14
C LEU A 65 3.53 10.75 -2.52
N LYS A 66 3.47 10.64 -1.18
CA LYS A 66 2.19 10.49 -0.46
C LYS A 66 1.26 11.69 -0.70
N SER A 67 1.81 12.91 -0.68
CA SER A 67 1.04 14.13 -0.96
C SER A 67 0.45 14.13 -2.38
N LYS A 68 1.28 13.79 -3.38
CA LYS A 68 0.85 13.71 -4.78
C LYS A 68 -0.20 12.62 -5.00
N ALA A 69 -0.04 11.46 -4.35
CA ALA A 69 -1.03 10.38 -4.41
C ALA A 69 -2.38 10.81 -3.82
N ALA A 70 -2.38 11.48 -2.67
CA ALA A 70 -3.59 11.99 -2.05
C ALA A 70 -4.29 13.04 -2.92
N GLU A 71 -3.53 13.91 -3.59
CA GLU A 71 -4.10 14.90 -4.52
C GLU A 71 -4.74 14.21 -5.74
N LEU A 72 -4.07 13.20 -6.30
CA LEU A 72 -4.60 12.41 -7.41
C LEU A 72 -5.88 11.68 -7.01
N GLU A 73 -5.92 11.05 -5.83
CA GLU A 73 -7.14 10.42 -5.32
C GLU A 73 -8.28 11.43 -5.18
N ARG A 74 -8.01 12.62 -4.63
CA ARG A 74 -9.01 13.67 -4.47
C ARG A 74 -9.58 14.14 -5.81
N ARG A 75 -8.75 14.23 -6.86
CA ARG A 75 -9.18 14.59 -8.21
C ARG A 75 -9.94 13.44 -8.91
N TRP A 76 -9.51 12.20 -8.68
CA TRP A 76 -10.08 11.02 -9.32
C TRP A 76 -11.41 10.57 -8.72
N ALA A 77 -11.59 10.69 -7.40
CA ALA A 77 -12.78 10.20 -6.72
C ALA A 77 -14.10 10.78 -7.29
N PRO A 78 -14.22 12.09 -7.57
CA PRO A 78 -15.43 12.65 -8.21
C PRO A 78 -15.64 12.18 -9.65
N LEU A 79 -14.58 11.89 -10.40
CA LEU A 79 -14.69 11.34 -11.75
C LEU A 79 -15.19 9.91 -11.70
N ARG A 80 -14.64 9.09 -10.80
CA ARG A 80 -15.09 7.72 -10.57
C ARG A 80 -16.56 7.67 -10.18
N TYR A 81 -16.99 8.52 -9.26
CA TYR A 81 -18.38 8.58 -8.82
C TYR A 81 -19.32 8.98 -9.97
N ARG A 82 -18.96 10.02 -10.74
CA ARG A 82 -19.76 10.45 -11.90
C ARG A 82 -19.84 9.38 -12.99
N ALA A 83 -18.73 8.72 -13.30
CA ALA A 83 -18.70 7.65 -14.28
C ALA A 83 -19.58 6.47 -13.86
N TYR A 84 -19.54 6.09 -12.57
CA TYR A 84 -20.39 5.06 -12.02
C TYR A 84 -21.88 5.44 -12.09
N GLY A 85 -22.23 6.66 -11.65
CA GLY A 85 -23.60 7.16 -11.71
C GLY A 85 -24.16 7.17 -13.14
N LEU A 86 -23.40 7.70 -14.10
CA LEU A 86 -23.80 7.69 -15.51
C LEU A 86 -23.98 6.28 -16.06
N SER A 87 -23.13 5.33 -15.66
CA SER A 87 -23.27 3.94 -16.08
C SER A 87 -24.56 3.33 -15.54
N GLU A 88 -24.89 3.58 -14.27
CA GLU A 88 -26.10 3.06 -13.63
C GLU A 88 -27.37 3.68 -14.24
N ASP A 89 -27.37 4.99 -14.48
CA ASP A 89 -28.46 5.71 -15.14
C ASP A 89 -28.70 5.15 -16.56
N ASN A 90 -27.62 4.89 -17.32
CA ASN A 90 -27.70 4.32 -18.65
C ASN A 90 -28.27 2.88 -18.63
N LYS A 91 -27.91 2.09 -17.62
CA LYS A 91 -28.46 0.74 -17.42
C LYS A 91 -29.96 0.79 -17.14
N ILE A 92 -30.40 1.69 -16.26
CA ILE A 92 -31.83 1.92 -15.97
C ILE A 92 -32.57 2.37 -17.23
N LEU A 93 -31.97 3.29 -18.00
CA LEU A 93 -32.55 3.76 -19.27
C LEU A 93 -32.70 2.61 -20.28
N ALA A 94 -31.69 1.75 -20.40
CA ALA A 94 -31.72 0.58 -21.27
C ALA A 94 -32.84 -0.39 -20.89
N ILE A 95 -33.04 -0.65 -19.60
CA ILE A 95 -34.16 -1.46 -19.09
C ILE A 95 -35.50 -0.86 -19.50
N LYS A 96 -35.70 0.44 -19.24
CA LYS A 96 -36.94 1.16 -19.60
C LYS A 96 -37.22 1.10 -21.08
N LEU A 97 -36.21 1.40 -21.91
CA LEU A 97 -36.35 1.35 -23.37
C LEU A 97 -36.69 -0.05 -23.87
N SER A 98 -36.09 -1.09 -23.28
CA SER A 98 -36.41 -2.48 -23.60
C SER A 98 -37.90 -2.80 -23.35
N GLY A 99 -38.43 -2.38 -22.19
CA GLY A 99 -39.85 -2.50 -21.86
C GLY A 99 -40.74 -1.76 -22.86
N MET A 100 -40.45 -0.47 -23.12
CA MET A 100 -41.22 0.35 -24.07
C MET A 100 -41.18 -0.22 -25.50
N LEU A 101 -40.06 -0.80 -25.93
CA LEU A 101 -39.97 -1.48 -27.22
C LEU A 101 -40.86 -2.72 -27.28
N ALA A 102 -40.91 -3.52 -26.21
CA ALA A 102 -41.79 -4.68 -26.13
C ALA A 102 -43.27 -4.26 -26.19
N GLU A 103 -43.66 -3.25 -25.42
CA GLU A 103 -45.02 -2.68 -25.45
C GLU A 103 -45.37 -2.12 -26.84
N ASN A 104 -44.46 -1.38 -27.47
CA ASN A 104 -44.69 -0.84 -28.82
C ASN A 104 -44.90 -1.95 -29.85
N ILE A 105 -44.14 -3.04 -29.76
CA ILE A 105 -44.30 -4.20 -30.63
C ILE A 105 -45.66 -4.86 -30.41
N GLN A 106 -46.08 -5.04 -29.16
CA GLN A 106 -47.41 -5.57 -28.83
C GLN A 106 -48.53 -4.69 -29.39
N LEU A 107 -48.46 -3.37 -29.19
CA LEU A 107 -49.42 -2.41 -29.73
C LEU A 107 -49.47 -2.42 -31.26
N LYS A 108 -48.32 -2.48 -31.93
CA LYS A 108 -48.28 -2.57 -33.40
C LYS A 108 -48.90 -3.86 -33.92
N ARG A 109 -48.68 -5.00 -33.24
CA ARG A 109 -49.35 -6.28 -33.57
C ARG A 109 -50.87 -6.15 -33.43
N PHE A 110 -51.33 -5.59 -32.31
CA PHE A 110 -52.75 -5.36 -32.06
C PHE A 110 -53.40 -4.48 -33.15
N LEU A 111 -52.73 -3.39 -33.53
CA LEU A 111 -53.20 -2.46 -34.57
C LEU A 111 -52.90 -2.93 -36.01
N ARG A 112 -52.36 -4.14 -36.21
CA ARG A 112 -51.93 -4.67 -37.51
C ARG A 112 -50.99 -3.73 -38.29
N LYS A 113 -50.18 -2.95 -37.57
CA LYS A 113 -49.18 -2.03 -38.15
C LYS A 113 -47.85 -2.74 -38.38
N LYS A 114 -47.09 -2.28 -39.37
CA LYS A 114 -45.75 -2.80 -39.67
C LYS A 114 -44.80 -2.58 -38.49
N ILE A 115 -44.14 -3.65 -38.07
CA ILE A 115 -43.08 -3.59 -37.05
C ILE A 115 -41.78 -3.21 -37.77
N LYS A 116 -41.18 -2.09 -37.36
CA LYS A 116 -39.82 -1.72 -37.75
C LYS A 116 -38.90 -2.04 -36.58
N GLN A 117 -37.78 -2.69 -36.87
CA GLN A 117 -36.73 -2.93 -35.88
C GLN A 117 -35.59 -1.95 -36.10
N ASP A 118 -35.18 -1.29 -35.02
CA ASP A 118 -33.96 -0.50 -34.98
C ASP A 118 -32.86 -1.34 -34.33
N TRP A 119 -31.96 -1.85 -35.18
CA TRP A 119 -30.87 -2.73 -34.74
C TRP A 119 -29.77 -1.98 -34.00
N GLU A 120 -29.54 -0.70 -34.31
CA GLU A 120 -28.56 0.12 -33.60
C GLU A 120 -29.03 0.42 -32.19
N LEU A 121 -30.30 0.77 -32.03
CA LEU A 121 -30.90 0.97 -30.72
C LEU A 121 -30.83 -0.30 -29.87
N ARG A 122 -31.14 -1.47 -30.45
CA ARG A 122 -31.05 -2.76 -29.75
C ARG A 122 -29.63 -3.07 -29.30
N LYS A 123 -28.63 -2.85 -30.15
CA LYS A 123 -27.21 -3.04 -29.79
C LYS A 123 -26.79 -2.14 -28.63
N LYS A 124 -27.21 -0.87 -28.63
CA LYS A 124 -26.92 0.07 -27.54
C LYS A 124 -27.59 -0.35 -26.23
N ILE A 125 -28.86 -0.77 -26.29
CA ILE A 125 -29.59 -1.29 -25.12
C ILE A 125 -28.87 -2.55 -24.58
N GLU A 126 -28.53 -3.49 -25.43
CA GLU A 126 -27.86 -4.73 -25.03
C GLU A 126 -26.50 -4.48 -24.36
N TYR A 127 -25.72 -3.53 -24.88
CA TYR A 127 -24.44 -3.13 -24.29
C TYR A 127 -24.57 -2.72 -22.82
N TYR A 128 -25.61 -1.97 -22.46
CA TYR A 128 -25.84 -1.52 -21.08
C TYR A 128 -26.59 -2.52 -20.20
N LEU A 129 -27.11 -3.61 -20.76
CA LEU A 129 -27.80 -4.67 -20.01
C LEU A 129 -26.88 -5.84 -19.64
N ARG A 130 -25.75 -6.02 -20.33
CA ARG A 130 -24.70 -6.98 -19.98
C ARG A 130 -23.93 -6.52 -18.74
#